data_AF-A0A7K4H706-F1
#
_entry.id   AF-A0A7K4H706-F1
#
_cell.length_a   1.000
_cell.length_b   1.000
_cell.length_c   1.000
_cell.angle_alpha   90.00
_cell.angle_beta   90.00
_cell.angle_gamma   90.00
#
_symmetry.space_group_name_H-M   'P 1'
#
loop_
_entity.id
_entity.type
_entity.pdbx_description
1 polymer ?
#
loop_
_entity_poly.entity_id
_entity_poly.type
_entity_poly.pdbx_seq_one_letter_code
_entity_poly.pdbx_strand_id
1 'polypeptide(L)'
;HVVWEDDTDGVWGNDTEIMYTTYTEATGWLNATVISDGYDGLYWNNGFSTNPNIAVDDLGRINVVWEDETDGIWSYEGWDDLYGVWWLDDTEIMYVNYLEAKGWSNATFISDGYNVSYWNDASSASPNIAVDNLGGIHVVWSNRGSTMYVRISNPPRPSANIPFGESYLIFVIIGIIVLIVYVKRKL
;
A
#
# COMPACT_ATOMS: atom_id res chain seq x y z
N HIS A 1 0.53 10.78 -9.16
CA HIS A 1 -0.02 9.43 -9.04
C HIS A 1 -1.53 9.52 -9.05
N VAL A 2 -2.21 8.70 -9.84
CA VAL A 2 -3.67 8.60 -9.88
C VAL A 2 -4.04 7.13 -9.89
N VAL A 3 -5.09 6.81 -9.14
CA VAL A 3 -5.77 5.52 -9.15
C VAL A 3 -7.23 5.75 -9.50
N TRP A 4 -7.85 4.82 -10.22
CA TRP A 4 -9.25 4.89 -10.61
C TRP A 4 -9.81 3.49 -10.83
N GLU A 5 -11.14 3.42 -10.87
CA GLU A 5 -11.92 2.24 -11.23
C GLU A 5 -12.19 2.25 -12.73
N ASP A 6 -12.00 1.11 -13.39
CA ASP A 6 -12.19 0.97 -14.83
C ASP A 6 -12.93 -0.32 -15.17
N ASP A 7 -14.04 -0.19 -15.90
CA ASP A 7 -14.90 -1.33 -16.33
C ASP A 7 -14.51 -1.87 -17.71
N THR A 8 -13.32 -1.55 -18.22
CA THR A 8 -12.91 -1.99 -19.56
C THR A 8 -12.52 -3.47 -19.54
N ASP A 9 -13.20 -4.27 -20.37
CA ASP A 9 -12.83 -5.66 -20.64
C ASP A 9 -11.36 -5.79 -21.07
N GLY A 10 -10.62 -6.71 -20.44
CA GLY A 10 -9.20 -6.91 -20.69
C GLY A 10 -8.74 -8.34 -20.52
N VAL A 11 -7.43 -8.53 -20.39
CA VAL A 11 -6.86 -9.84 -20.05
C VAL A 11 -7.13 -10.24 -18.59
N TRP A 12 -7.54 -9.26 -17.78
CA TRP A 12 -7.91 -9.38 -16.38
C TRP A 12 -9.35 -9.84 -16.18
N GLY A 13 -10.28 -9.49 -17.08
CA GLY A 13 -11.66 -9.91 -16.95
C GLY A 13 -12.63 -8.92 -17.56
N ASN A 14 -13.87 -8.98 -17.08
CA ASN A 14 -14.97 -8.07 -17.45
C ASN A 14 -15.55 -7.35 -16.22
N ASP A 15 -14.96 -7.59 -15.05
CA ASP A 15 -15.20 -6.94 -13.79
C ASP A 15 -14.44 -5.61 -13.70
N THR A 16 -14.85 -4.77 -12.75
CA THR A 16 -14.24 -3.47 -12.50
C THR A 16 -12.87 -3.66 -11.86
N GLU A 17 -11.84 -3.01 -12.41
CA GLU A 17 -10.48 -3.11 -11.90
C GLU A 17 -9.98 -1.77 -11.34
N ILE A 18 -9.00 -1.85 -10.43
CA ILE A 18 -8.20 -0.69 -10.05
C ILE A 18 -7.03 -0.51 -10.99
N MET A 19 -7.01 0.66 -11.61
CA MET A 19 -5.97 1.08 -12.52
C MET A 19 -5.09 2.15 -11.87
N TYR A 20 -3.83 2.20 -12.30
CA TYR A 20 -2.85 3.18 -11.86
C TYR A 20 -2.14 3.84 -13.04
N THR A 21 -1.85 5.13 -12.89
CA THR A 21 -0.88 5.84 -13.72
C THR A 21 -0.18 6.95 -12.93
N THR A 22 0.90 7.47 -13.51
CA THR A 22 1.58 8.65 -13.00
C THR A 22 1.85 9.66 -14.09
N TYR A 23 1.94 10.92 -13.68
CA TYR A 23 2.31 12.04 -14.52
C TYR A 23 3.76 12.42 -14.25
N THR A 24 4.53 12.65 -15.30
CA THR A 24 5.83 13.32 -15.20
C THR A 24 5.84 14.55 -16.08
N GLU A 25 6.58 15.59 -15.68
CA GLU A 25 6.73 16.80 -16.52
C GLU A 25 7.40 16.49 -17.87
N ALA A 26 8.22 15.45 -17.94
CA ALA A 26 8.98 15.10 -19.13
C ALA A 26 8.13 14.40 -20.20
N THR A 27 7.20 13.52 -19.79
CA THR A 27 6.47 12.64 -20.71
C THR A 27 4.95 12.79 -20.63
N GLY A 28 4.44 13.58 -19.68
CA GLY A 28 3.03 13.61 -19.35
C GLY A 28 2.58 12.36 -18.60
N TRP A 29 1.33 11.95 -18.80
CA TRP A 29 0.78 10.72 -18.25
C TRP A 29 1.45 9.49 -18.87
N LEU A 30 1.83 8.53 -18.03
CA LEU A 30 2.30 7.22 -18.48
C LEU A 30 1.13 6.30 -18.82
N ASN A 31 1.45 5.14 -19.39
CA ASN A 31 0.45 4.10 -19.67
C ASN A 31 -0.19 3.61 -18.36
N ALA A 32 -1.49 3.30 -18.44
CA ALA A 32 -2.21 2.68 -17.34
C ALA A 32 -1.67 1.28 -17.03
N THR A 33 -1.75 0.89 -15.77
CA THR A 33 -1.38 -0.43 -15.25
C THR A 33 -2.52 -0.92 -14.36
N VAL A 34 -3.01 -2.14 -14.58
CA VAL A 34 -3.92 -2.81 -13.64
C VAL A 34 -3.13 -3.21 -12.39
N ILE A 35 -3.66 -2.90 -11.21
CA ILE A 35 -2.97 -3.15 -9.92
C ILE A 35 -3.79 -4.01 -8.95
N SER A 36 -5.08 -4.21 -9.21
CA SER A 36 -5.95 -5.14 -8.50
C SER A 36 -5.73 -6.59 -8.92
N ASP A 37 -5.27 -6.82 -10.15
CA ASP A 37 -5.05 -8.17 -10.69
C ASP A 37 -3.78 -8.30 -11.57
N GLY A 38 -3.50 -9.50 -12.06
CA GLY A 38 -2.46 -9.77 -13.05
C GLY A 38 -1.04 -9.86 -12.50
N TYR A 39 -0.88 -9.91 -11.17
CA TYR A 39 0.42 -10.04 -10.52
C TYR A 39 1.13 -11.33 -10.95
N ASP A 40 2.38 -11.21 -11.44
CA ASP A 40 3.16 -12.31 -12.03
C ASP A 40 2.42 -13.08 -13.15
N GLY A 41 1.46 -12.43 -13.82
CA GLY A 41 0.65 -13.02 -14.88
C GLY A 41 -0.47 -13.95 -14.40
N LEU A 42 -0.78 -13.93 -13.10
CA LEU A 42 -1.92 -14.62 -12.51
C LEU A 42 -3.07 -13.64 -12.37
N TYR A 43 -4.22 -14.00 -12.92
CA TYR A 43 -5.45 -13.23 -12.89
C TYR A 43 -6.46 -13.96 -12.03
N TRP A 44 -6.54 -13.58 -10.76
CA TRP A 44 -7.34 -14.29 -9.75
C TRP A 44 -8.44 -13.41 -9.15
N ASN A 45 -8.28 -12.09 -9.22
CA ASN A 45 -9.33 -11.14 -8.90
C ASN A 45 -10.45 -11.28 -9.94
N ASN A 46 -11.70 -11.47 -9.50
CA ASN A 46 -12.82 -11.71 -10.42
C ASN A 46 -14.15 -11.09 -9.98
N GLY A 47 -14.14 -10.36 -8.87
CA GLY A 47 -15.24 -9.53 -8.38
C GLY A 47 -14.92 -8.04 -8.55
N PHE A 48 -15.92 -7.20 -8.35
CA PHE A 48 -15.79 -5.76 -8.60
C PHE A 48 -14.80 -5.10 -7.62
N SER A 49 -13.72 -4.54 -8.14
CA SER A 49 -12.83 -3.64 -7.40
C SER A 49 -13.31 -2.19 -7.46
N THR A 50 -13.64 -1.58 -6.33
CA THR A 50 -14.18 -0.21 -6.28
C THR A 50 -13.56 0.66 -5.18
N ASN A 51 -13.88 1.96 -5.20
CA ASN A 51 -13.53 2.97 -4.21
C ASN A 51 -12.03 3.02 -3.81
N PRO A 52 -11.11 3.19 -4.77
CA PRO A 52 -9.69 3.17 -4.48
C PRO A 52 -9.24 4.44 -3.74
N ASN A 53 -8.29 4.28 -2.83
CA ASN A 53 -7.62 5.37 -2.13
C ASN A 53 -6.09 5.17 -2.16
N ILE A 54 -5.34 6.27 -2.23
CA ILE A 54 -3.88 6.25 -2.44
C ILE A 54 -3.16 7.15 -1.44
N ALA A 55 -2.06 6.65 -0.89
CA ALA A 55 -1.11 7.44 -0.13
C ALA A 55 0.32 7.18 -0.61
N VAL A 56 1.09 8.27 -0.70
CA VAL A 56 2.49 8.25 -1.15
C VAL A 56 3.34 8.84 -0.04
N ASP A 57 4.45 8.18 0.26
CA ASP A 57 5.40 8.68 1.27
C ASP A 57 6.55 9.48 0.65
N ASP A 58 7.36 10.10 1.51
CA ASP A 58 8.47 10.95 1.08
C ASP A 58 9.59 10.20 0.31
N LEU A 59 9.57 8.86 0.32
CA LEU A 59 10.48 8.02 -0.46
C LEU A 59 9.89 7.64 -1.82
N GLY A 60 8.70 8.15 -2.17
CA GLY A 60 7.98 7.81 -3.39
C GLY A 60 7.34 6.42 -3.37
N ARG A 61 7.23 5.78 -2.19
CA ARG A 61 6.54 4.49 -2.07
C ARG A 61 5.04 4.74 -2.13
N ILE A 62 4.36 4.01 -2.99
CA ILE A 62 2.93 4.16 -3.25
C ILE A 62 2.20 3.04 -2.53
N ASN A 63 1.10 3.37 -1.88
CA ASN A 63 0.26 2.42 -1.16
C ASN A 63 -1.17 2.70 -1.59
N VAL A 64 -1.87 1.66 -2.04
CA VAL A 64 -3.24 1.76 -2.56
C VAL A 64 -4.11 0.76 -1.83
N VAL A 65 -5.32 1.19 -1.50
CA VAL A 65 -6.38 0.36 -0.92
C VAL A 65 -7.65 0.51 -1.74
N TRP A 66 -8.47 -0.52 -1.80
CA TRP A 66 -9.75 -0.52 -2.50
C TRP A 66 -10.72 -1.53 -1.87
N GLU A 67 -11.98 -1.45 -2.26
CA GLU A 67 -13.04 -2.42 -1.95
C GLU A 67 -13.06 -3.51 -3.03
N ASP A 68 -13.22 -4.76 -2.66
CA ASP A 68 -13.23 -5.87 -3.62
C ASP A 68 -14.27 -6.93 -3.25
N GLU A 69 -14.98 -7.43 -4.25
CA GLU A 69 -16.05 -8.43 -4.09
C GLU A 69 -15.63 -9.83 -4.57
N THR A 70 -14.34 -10.06 -4.84
CA THR A 70 -13.82 -11.37 -5.24
C THR A 70 -14.02 -12.39 -4.11
N ASP A 71 -14.71 -13.49 -4.43
CA ASP A 71 -14.85 -14.62 -3.52
C ASP A 71 -13.49 -15.27 -3.22
N GLY A 72 -12.96 -15.04 -2.02
CA GLY A 72 -11.72 -15.66 -1.54
C GLY A 72 -11.94 -16.83 -0.57
N ILE A 73 -10.84 -17.46 -0.14
CA ILE A 73 -10.79 -18.45 0.98
C ILE A 73 -11.32 -17.86 2.31
N TRP A 74 -11.46 -16.54 2.34
CA TRP A 74 -11.90 -15.65 3.40
C TRP A 74 -13.43 -15.62 3.53
N SER A 75 -14.13 -15.85 2.41
CA SER A 75 -15.58 -16.04 2.41
C SER A 75 -15.92 -17.30 3.22
N TYR A 76 -16.73 -17.13 4.25
CA TYR A 76 -17.13 -18.24 5.11
C TYR A 76 -17.92 -19.26 4.27
N GLU A 77 -17.39 -20.45 4.00
CA GLU A 77 -18.09 -21.56 3.30
C GLU A 77 -19.36 -22.08 4.04
N GLY A 78 -19.91 -21.33 4.99
CA GLY A 78 -20.71 -21.91 6.07
C GLY A 78 -22.22 -21.73 6.02
N TRP A 79 -22.80 -20.76 5.30
CA TRP A 79 -24.27 -20.58 5.39
C TRP A 79 -24.97 -19.68 4.35
N ASP A 80 -24.84 -19.93 3.03
CA ASP A 80 -25.91 -19.45 2.12
C ASP A 80 -26.17 -20.21 0.78
N ASP A 81 -25.55 -21.37 0.54
CA ASP A 81 -25.99 -22.18 -0.63
C ASP A 81 -27.41 -22.76 -0.48
N LEU A 82 -28.02 -22.66 0.71
CA LEU A 82 -29.33 -23.24 1.01
C LEU A 82 -30.52 -22.30 0.72
N TYR A 83 -30.28 -20.99 0.53
CA TYR A 83 -31.36 -20.02 0.24
C TYR A 83 -31.10 -19.10 -0.95
N GLY A 84 -29.91 -19.12 -1.56
CA GLY A 84 -29.64 -18.30 -2.74
C GLY A 84 -29.87 -16.82 -2.45
N VAL A 85 -29.32 -16.32 -1.35
CA VAL A 85 -29.38 -14.91 -0.98
C VAL A 85 -28.20 -14.20 -1.65
N TRP A 86 -28.45 -13.77 -2.88
CA TRP A 86 -27.57 -12.97 -3.75
C TRP A 86 -27.22 -11.56 -3.22
N TRP A 87 -27.15 -11.34 -1.90
CA TRP A 87 -27.05 -10.01 -1.29
C TRP A 87 -26.17 -9.94 -0.05
N LEU A 88 -25.31 -10.93 0.18
CA LEU A 88 -24.28 -10.84 1.20
C LEU A 88 -22.93 -10.74 0.50
N ASP A 89 -22.79 -9.69 -0.31
CA ASP A 89 -21.53 -9.29 -0.92
C ASP A 89 -20.60 -8.92 0.24
N ASP A 90 -19.70 -9.84 0.61
CA ASP A 90 -18.69 -9.57 1.61
C ASP A 90 -17.57 -8.79 0.92
N THR A 91 -17.74 -7.48 0.85
CA THR A 91 -16.74 -6.58 0.32
C THR A 91 -15.53 -6.58 1.25
N GLU A 92 -14.34 -6.86 0.71
CA GLU A 92 -13.08 -6.79 1.43
C GLU A 92 -12.29 -5.54 1.08
N ILE A 93 -11.49 -5.06 2.02
CA ILE A 93 -10.50 -4.03 1.80
C ILE A 93 -9.20 -4.69 1.37
N MET A 94 -8.80 -4.38 0.16
CA MET A 94 -7.58 -4.84 -0.45
C MET A 94 -6.46 -3.81 -0.30
N TYR A 95 -5.23 -4.27 -0.48
CA TYR A 95 -4.03 -3.49 -0.35
C TYR A 95 -2.97 -3.93 -1.35
N VAL A 96 -2.29 -2.97 -1.97
CA VAL A 96 -1.10 -3.18 -2.79
C VAL A 96 -0.12 -2.04 -2.57
N ASN A 97 1.17 -2.31 -2.74
CA ASN A 97 2.19 -1.27 -2.69
C ASN A 97 3.19 -1.34 -3.83
N TYR A 98 3.71 -0.18 -4.21
CA TYR A 98 4.79 -0.04 -5.16
C TYR A 98 6.07 0.37 -4.46
N LEU A 99 7.13 -0.41 -4.69
CA LEU A 99 8.50 -0.07 -4.31
C LEU A 99 9.32 0.03 -5.58
N GLU A 100 10.04 1.13 -5.80
CA GLU A 100 10.83 1.36 -7.02
C GLU A 100 11.75 0.18 -7.38
N ALA A 101 12.37 -0.44 -6.37
CA ALA A 101 13.27 -1.58 -6.55
C ALA A 101 12.57 -2.93 -6.79
N LYS A 102 11.26 -3.06 -6.54
CA LYS A 102 10.52 -4.33 -6.61
C LYS A 102 9.32 -4.31 -7.56
N GLY A 103 8.83 -3.13 -7.95
CA GLY A 103 7.55 -2.99 -8.62
C GLY A 103 6.37 -3.03 -7.64
N TRP A 104 5.19 -3.32 -8.20
CA TRP A 104 3.97 -3.58 -7.44
C TRP A 104 4.07 -4.91 -6.69
N SER A 105 3.50 -4.97 -5.49
CA SER A 105 3.27 -6.23 -4.77
C SER A 105 2.10 -6.99 -5.38
N ASN A 106 1.90 -8.23 -4.94
CA ASN A 106 0.60 -8.88 -5.11
C ASN A 106 -0.45 -8.14 -4.26
N ALA A 107 -1.70 -8.15 -4.72
CA ALA A 107 -2.82 -7.69 -3.93
C ALA A 107 -3.02 -8.60 -2.70
N THR A 108 -3.32 -7.98 -1.56
CA THR A 108 -3.62 -8.68 -0.31
C THR A 108 -4.82 -8.02 0.37
N PHE A 109 -5.78 -8.80 0.85
CA PHE A 109 -6.85 -8.32 1.73
C PHE A 109 -6.28 -7.94 3.11
N ILE A 110 -6.92 -6.97 3.78
CA ILE A 110 -6.47 -6.43 5.07
C ILE A 110 -7.60 -6.21 6.09
N SER A 111 -8.86 -6.30 5.66
CA SER A 111 -10.03 -6.12 6.52
C SER A 111 -10.31 -7.33 7.38
N ASP A 112 -10.16 -8.53 6.84
CA ASP A 112 -10.27 -9.81 7.55
C ASP A 112 -8.89 -10.51 7.67
N GLY A 113 -8.83 -11.62 8.38
CA GLY A 113 -7.64 -12.48 8.49
C GLY A 113 -6.33 -11.85 9.02
N TYR A 114 -6.30 -10.56 9.39
CA TYR A 114 -5.08 -9.90 9.87
C TYR A 114 -4.57 -10.59 11.14
N ASN A 115 -3.35 -11.12 11.08
CA ASN A 115 -2.74 -11.93 12.13
C ASN A 115 -3.52 -13.21 12.47
N VAL A 116 -4.14 -13.86 11.47
CA VAL A 116 -4.87 -15.14 11.57
C VAL A 116 -6.15 -15.06 12.42
N SER A 117 -6.71 -13.85 12.55
CA SER A 117 -8.00 -13.62 13.19
C SER A 117 -9.03 -13.25 12.13
N TYR A 118 -9.92 -14.17 11.80
CA TYR A 118 -11.12 -13.93 10.97
C TYR A 118 -12.23 -13.45 11.91
N TRP A 119 -12.21 -12.15 12.23
CA TRP A 119 -13.08 -11.56 13.25
C TRP A 119 -14.23 -10.72 12.67
N ASN A 120 -14.24 -10.51 11.35
CA ASN A 120 -15.33 -9.83 10.65
C ASN A 120 -16.04 -10.87 9.75
N ASP A 121 -17.35 -10.70 9.58
CA ASP A 121 -18.24 -11.55 8.77
C ASP A 121 -19.19 -10.64 7.95
N ALA A 122 -18.68 -9.48 7.59
CA ALA A 122 -19.47 -8.29 7.39
C ALA A 122 -18.76 -7.35 6.41
N SER A 123 -19.51 -6.93 5.39
CA SER A 123 -19.07 -5.99 4.35
C SER A 123 -18.27 -4.81 4.90
N SER A 124 -17.03 -4.74 4.42
CA SER A 124 -16.06 -3.69 4.68
C SER A 124 -16.03 -2.71 3.52
N ALA A 125 -16.22 -1.42 3.81
CA ALA A 125 -16.39 -0.41 2.77
C ALA A 125 -15.75 0.93 3.15
N SER A 126 -15.64 1.82 2.17
CA SER A 126 -15.13 3.18 2.28
C SER A 126 -13.72 3.27 2.89
N PRO A 127 -12.72 2.61 2.27
CA PRO A 127 -11.36 2.64 2.78
C PRO A 127 -10.72 4.03 2.65
N ASN A 128 -9.89 4.36 3.62
CA ASN A 128 -9.03 5.54 3.58
C ASN A 128 -7.64 5.18 4.09
N ILE A 129 -6.61 5.75 3.45
CA ILE A 129 -5.21 5.44 3.74
C ILE A 129 -4.40 6.72 3.97
N ALA A 130 -3.51 6.68 4.95
CA ALA A 130 -2.52 7.72 5.21
C ALA A 130 -1.17 7.09 5.56
N VAL A 131 -0.08 7.83 5.33
CA VAL A 131 1.28 7.40 5.70
C VAL A 131 1.89 8.38 6.68
N ASP A 132 2.47 7.87 7.77
CA ASP A 132 3.15 8.67 8.79
C ASP A 132 4.59 9.06 8.39
N ASN A 133 5.19 9.98 9.15
CA ASN A 133 6.56 10.45 8.92
C ASN A 133 7.65 9.39 9.21
N LEU A 134 7.29 8.20 9.67
CA LEU A 134 8.17 7.04 9.82
C LEU A 134 7.93 6.00 8.70
N GLY A 135 6.94 6.23 7.83
CA GLY A 135 6.56 5.34 6.73
C GLY A 135 5.59 4.24 7.15
N GLY A 136 5.01 4.35 8.34
CA GLY A 136 3.89 3.52 8.77
C GLY A 136 2.63 3.87 8.01
N ILE A 137 1.94 2.86 7.50
CA ILE A 137 0.71 3.00 6.75
C ILE A 137 -0.47 2.79 7.70
N HIS A 138 -1.43 3.69 7.66
CA HIS A 138 -2.63 3.68 8.47
C HIS A 138 -3.82 3.55 7.53
N VAL A 139 -4.57 2.46 7.66
CA VAL A 139 -5.79 2.24 6.88
C VAL A 139 -6.98 2.17 7.81
N VAL A 140 -8.06 2.85 7.45
CA VAL A 140 -9.36 2.80 8.13
C VAL A 140 -10.45 2.47 7.12
N TRP A 141 -11.51 1.82 7.58
CA TRP A 141 -12.69 1.51 6.77
C TRP A 141 -13.94 1.42 7.65
N SER A 142 -15.12 1.39 7.04
CA SER A 142 -16.39 1.12 7.69
C SER A 142 -16.72 -0.35 7.63
N ASN A 143 -17.18 -0.95 8.73
CA ASN A 143 -17.71 -2.30 8.78
C ASN A 143 -19.03 -2.29 9.58
N ARG A 144 -20.16 -2.55 8.92
CA ARG A 144 -21.53 -2.47 9.50
C ARG A 144 -21.76 -1.25 10.41
N GLY A 145 -21.23 -0.09 10.01
CA GLY A 145 -21.37 1.17 10.76
C GLY A 145 -20.33 1.39 11.88
N SER A 146 -19.39 0.48 12.08
CA SER A 146 -18.21 0.66 12.93
C SER A 146 -17.00 1.11 12.10
N THR A 147 -16.14 1.94 12.67
CA THR A 147 -14.85 2.27 12.03
C THR A 147 -13.79 1.27 12.47
N MET A 148 -13.17 0.65 11.49
CA MET A 148 -12.07 -0.30 11.66
C MET A 148 -10.73 0.34 11.32
N TYR A 149 -9.64 -0.28 11.76
CA TYR A 149 -8.29 0.25 11.62
C TYR A 149 -7.24 -0.85 11.57
N VAL A 150 -6.27 -0.71 10.66
CA VAL A 150 -5.03 -1.51 10.64
C VAL A 150 -3.82 -0.61 10.41
N ARG A 151 -2.69 -1.02 10.99
CA ARG A 151 -1.38 -0.41 10.71
C ARG A 151 -0.48 -1.39 9.97
N ILE A 152 -0.08 -1.03 8.76
CA ILE A 152 0.83 -1.81 7.92
C ILE A 152 2.23 -1.20 8.00
N SER A 153 3.25 -2.04 8.04
CA SER A 153 4.64 -1.58 8.09
C SER A 153 5.30 -1.77 6.74
N ASN A 154 5.68 -0.65 6.12
CA ASN A 154 6.61 -0.70 5.00
C ASN A 154 7.99 -1.21 5.47
N PRO A 155 8.86 -1.67 4.54
CA PRO A 155 10.25 -1.95 4.85
C PRO A 155 10.89 -0.78 5.60
N PRO A 156 11.82 -1.05 6.53
CA PRO A 156 12.48 0.00 7.30
C PRO A 156 13.00 1.07 6.35
N ARG A 157 12.77 2.33 6.69
CA ARG A 157 13.47 3.42 6.00
C ARG A 157 14.96 3.09 6.11
N PRO A 158 15.73 3.17 5.00
CA PRO A 158 17.18 3.20 5.12
C PRO A 158 17.47 4.23 6.20
N SER A 159 18.20 3.84 7.24
CA SER A 159 18.56 4.77 8.30
C SER A 159 19.06 6.03 7.60
N ALA A 160 18.61 7.20 8.05
CA ALA A 160 19.18 8.47 7.64
C ALA A 160 20.63 8.48 8.14
N ASN A 161 21.47 7.69 7.48
CA ASN A 161 22.88 7.85 7.52
C ASN A 161 23.05 9.24 6.93
N ILE A 162 23.34 10.19 7.82
CA ILE A 162 24.08 11.40 7.50
C ILE A 162 25.04 10.97 6.37
N PRO A 163 25.13 11.65 5.21
CA PRO A 163 25.82 11.15 4.02
C PRO A 163 27.31 10.80 4.21
N PHE A 164 27.82 10.97 5.43
CA PHE A 164 29.15 10.63 5.88
C PHE A 164 29.22 9.35 6.76
N GLY A 165 28.12 8.80 7.27
CA GLY A 165 28.14 7.65 8.19
C GLY A 165 29.13 7.86 9.36
N GLU A 166 29.87 6.81 9.73
CA GLU A 166 30.99 6.85 10.69
C GLU A 166 32.08 7.89 10.34
N SER A 167 32.13 8.36 9.09
CA SER A 167 33.10 9.39 8.65
C SER A 167 32.82 10.76 9.26
N TYR A 168 31.60 11.04 9.73
CA TYR A 168 31.32 12.29 10.43
C TYR A 168 32.16 12.45 11.70
N LEU A 169 32.37 11.36 12.45
CA LEU A 169 33.25 11.36 13.60
C LEU A 169 34.70 11.70 13.21
N ILE A 170 35.15 11.20 12.06
CA ILE A 170 36.49 11.49 11.52
C ILE A 170 36.62 12.97 11.20
N PHE A 171 35.65 13.59 10.52
CA PHE A 171 35.70 15.03 10.21
C PHE A 171 35.65 15.91 11.47
N VAL A 172 34.85 15.52 12.47
CA VAL A 172 34.81 16.22 13.77
C VAL A 172 36.15 16.09 14.51
N ILE A 173 36.73 14.88 14.55
CA ILE A 173 38.03 14.63 15.20
C ILE A 173 39.15 15.41 14.47
N ILE A 174 39.19 15.39 13.15
CA ILE A 174 40.16 16.17 12.36
C ILE A 174 39.98 17.66 12.64
N GLY A 175 38.74 18.16 12.66
CA GLY A 175 38.44 19.56 13.00
C GLY A 175 38.94 19.96 14.39
N ILE A 176 38.72 19.11 15.40
CA ILE A 176 39.20 19.31 16.77
C ILE A 176 40.73 19.29 16.82
N ILE A 177 41.40 18.35 16.15
CA ILE A 177 42.86 18.26 16.10
C ILE A 177 43.46 19.51 15.44
N VAL A 178 42.90 19.95 14.31
CA VAL A 178 43.33 21.17 13.60
C VAL A 178 43.17 22.39 14.50
N LEU A 179 42.06 22.50 15.23
CA LEU A 179 41.81 23.58 16.18
C LEU A 179 42.83 23.58 17.33
N ILE A 180 43.12 22.42 17.93
CA ILE A 180 44.12 22.29 19.00
C ILE A 180 45.51 22.69 18.50
N VAL A 181 45.91 22.24 17.31
CA VAL A 181 47.20 22.60 16.70
C VAL A 181 47.27 24.10 16.41
N TYR A 182 46.20 24.69 15.90
CA TYR A 182 46.11 26.12 15.64
C TYR A 182 46.28 26.95 16.92
N VAL A 183 45.55 26.59 18.00
CA VAL A 183 45.62 27.27 19.29
C VAL A 183 47.03 27.13 19.90
N LYS A 184 47.62 25.94 19.87
CA LYS A 184 48.99 25.71 20.38
C LYS A 184 50.07 26.46 19.60
N ARG A 185 49.87 26.77 18.32
CA ARG A 185 50.84 27.54 17.52
C ARG A 185 50.72 29.06 17.73
N LYS A 186 49.63 29.53 18.34
CA LYS A 186 49.39 30.96 18.62
C LYS A 186 49.68 31.38 20.07
N LEU A 187 49.94 30.42 20.96
CA LEU A 187 50.45 30.62 22.32
C LEU A 187 51.97 30.46 22.32
#